data_AF-A0A662B4B8-F1
#
_entry.id   AF-A0A662B4B8-F1
#
_cell.length_a   1.000
_cell.length_b   1.000
_cell.length_c   1.000
_cell.angle_alpha   90.00
_cell.angle_beta   90.00
_cell.angle_gamma   90.00
#
_symmetry.space_group_name_H-M   'P 1'
#
loop_
_entity.id
_entity.type
_entity.pdbx_description
1 polymer ?
#
loop_
_entity_poly.entity_id
_entity_poly.type
_entity_poly.pdbx_seq_one_letter_code
_entity_poly.pdbx_strand_id
1 'polypeptide(L)' 'MPKHPFDAVIFDLDGVITKTAATHSHAWKKMFDDYLLKREEKFGEPFKEFTSEDYLHYVDGKPR' A
#
# COMPACT_ATOMS: atom_id res chain seq x y z
N MET A 1 -24.17 31.09 20.22
CA MET A 1 -23.87 29.80 19.55
C MET A 1 -22.44 29.42 19.89
N PRO A 2 -22.14 28.17 20.23
CA PRO A 2 -20.77 27.79 20.56
C PRO A 2 -19.92 27.89 19.29
N LYS A 3 -18.85 28.69 19.34
CA LYS A 3 -17.84 28.71 18.27
C LYS A 3 -17.07 27.41 18.36
N HIS A 4 -17.08 26.62 17.29
CA HIS A 4 -16.13 25.53 17.17
C HIS A 4 -14.70 26.11 17.20
N PRO A 5 -13.72 25.42 17.78
CA PRO A 5 -12.35 25.93 17.91
C PRO A 5 -11.61 26.08 16.57
N PHE A 6 -12.24 25.71 15.45
CA PHE A 6 -11.68 25.79 14.11
C PHE A 6 -12.70 26.39 13.15
N ASP A 7 -12.24 27.27 12.27
CA ASP A 7 -13.06 27.89 11.23
C ASP A 7 -13.16 27.02 9.95
N ALA A 8 -12.17 26.16 9.69
CA ALA A 8 -12.17 25.16 8.61
C ALA A 8 -11.18 24.02 8.88
N VAL A 9 -11.40 22.85 8.26
CA VAL A 9 -10.49 21.69 8.30
C VAL A 9 -10.38 21.07 6.90
N ILE A 10 -9.17 20.67 6.51
CA ILE A 10 -8.89 19.96 5.26
C ILE A 10 -8.44 18.56 5.60
N PHE A 11 -9.07 17.57 4.97
CA PHE A 11 -8.71 16.16 5.09
C PHE A 11 -8.24 15.63 3.75
N ASP A 12 -7.20 14.82 3.81
CA ASP A 12 -6.85 13.95 2.69
C ASP A 12 -7.91 12.84 2.56
N LEU A 13 -7.96 12.17 1.40
CA LEU A 13 -8.91 11.10 1.13
C LEU A 13 -8.35 9.74 1.52
N ASP A 14 -7.12 9.45 1.11
CA ASP A 14 -6.50 8.13 1.21
C ASP A 14 -6.00 7.85 2.63
N GLY A 15 -6.46 6.75 3.22
CA GLY A 15 -6.13 6.38 4.60
C GLY A 15 -6.72 7.29 5.69
N VAL A 16 -7.25 8.47 5.35
CA VAL A 16 -7.87 9.42 6.27
C VAL A 16 -9.40 9.27 6.28
N ILE A 17 -10.04 9.49 5.13
CA ILE A 17 -11.49 9.32 4.99
C ILE A 17 -11.83 7.91 4.48
N THR A 18 -10.95 7.32 3.68
CA THR A 18 -11.15 6.01 3.06
C THR A 18 -10.13 4.98 3.55
N LYS A 19 -10.54 3.71 3.68
CA LYS A 19 -9.65 2.61 4.07
C LYS A 19 -8.89 2.03 2.86
N THR A 20 -8.18 2.88 2.12
CA THR A 20 -7.53 2.48 0.85
C THR A 20 -6.24 1.67 1.03
N ALA A 21 -5.67 1.61 2.24
CA ALA A 21 -4.47 0.80 2.53
C ALA A 21 -4.62 -0.67 2.13
N ALA A 22 -5.78 -1.28 2.39
CA ALA A 22 -6.03 -2.67 1.99
C ALA A 22 -6.07 -2.82 0.47
N THR A 23 -6.72 -1.89 -0.24
CA THR A 23 -6.79 -1.90 -1.71
C THR A 23 -5.40 -1.69 -2.33
N HIS A 24 -4.60 -0.77 -1.79
CA HIS A 24 -3.22 -0.57 -2.21
C HIS A 24 -2.38 -1.82 -2.00
N SER A 25 -2.45 -2.45 -0.82
CA SER A 25 -1.73 -3.69 -0.53
C SER A 25 -2.07 -4.81 -1.52
N HIS A 26 -3.35 -5.01 -1.84
CA HIS A 26 -3.76 -6.00 -2.85
C HIS A 26 -3.20 -5.69 -4.25
N ALA A 27 -3.22 -4.43 -4.66
CA ALA A 27 -2.69 -4.03 -5.97
C ALA A 27 -1.18 -4.29 -6.07
N TRP A 28 -0.43 -3.94 -5.03
CA TRP A 28 1.01 -4.18 -4.96
C TRP A 28 1.36 -5.66 -4.89
N LYS A 29 0.63 -6.45 -4.09
CA LYS A 29 0.82 -7.90 -4.02
C LYS A 29 0.69 -8.53 -5.40
N LYS A 30 -0.38 -8.22 -6.13
CA LYS A 30 -0.57 -8.75 -7.48
C LYS A 30 0.62 -8.41 -8.40
N MET A 31 1.04 -7.14 -8.40
CA MET A 31 2.14 -6.70 -9.25
C MET A 31 3.47 -7.37 -8.90
N PHE A 32 3.79 -7.50 -7.60
CA PHE A 32 5.04 -8.12 -7.15
C PHE A 32 5.04 -9.64 -7.32
N ASP A 33 3.93 -10.31 -7.02
CA ASP A 33 3.81 -11.76 -7.22
C ASP A 33 4.02 -12.12 -8.70
N ASP A 34 3.39 -11.38 -9.63
CA ASP A 34 3.59 -11.56 -11.07
C ASP A 34 5.06 -11.37 -11.51
N TYR A 35 5.78 -10.45 -10.85
CA TYR A 35 7.20 -10.23 -11.10
C TYR A 35 8.09 -11.33 -10.52
N LEU A 36 7.79 -11.78 -9.31
CA LEU A 36 8.57 -12.81 -8.61
C LEU A 36 8.43 -14.17 -9.30
N LEU A 37 7.25 -14.52 -9.83
CA LEU A 37 7.06 -15.69 -10.69
C LEU A 37 7.95 -15.64 -11.93
N LYS A 38 8.00 -14.49 -12.61
CA LYS A 38 8.90 -14.33 -13.79
C LYS A 38 10.37 -14.44 -13.42
N ARG A 39 10.76 -14.05 -12.21
CA ARG A 39 12.14 -14.22 -11.72
C ARG A 39 12.45 -15.67 -11.43
N GLU A 40 11.52 -16.42 -10.84
CA GLU A 40 11.65 -17.85 -10.64
C GLU A 40 11.90 -18.56 -11.98
N GLU A 41 11.06 -18.30 -12.98
CA GLU A 41 11.22 -18.88 -14.32
C GLU A 41 12.56 -18.52 -14.97
N LYS A 42 13.00 -17.27 -14.82
CA LYS A 42 14.18 -16.74 -15.52
C LYS A 42 15.50 -17.09 -14.85
N PHE A 43 15.53 -17.13 -13.52
CA PHE A 43 16.76 -17.20 -12.73
C PHE A 43 16.82 -18.43 -11.82
N GLY A 44 15.75 -19.23 -11.74
CA GLY A 44 15.67 -20.40 -10.86
C GLY A 44 15.62 -20.06 -9.37
N GLU A 45 15.29 -18.81 -9.03
CA GLU A 45 15.10 -18.38 -7.64
C GLU A 45 13.75 -18.87 -7.12
N PRO A 46 13.64 -19.36 -5.87
CA PRO A 46 12.36 -19.85 -5.37
C PRO A 46 11.34 -18.70 -5.28
N PHE A 47 10.13 -18.94 -5.79
CA PHE A 47 9.03 -18.00 -5.59
C PHE A 47 8.73 -17.84 -4.10
N LYS A 48 8.74 -16.58 -3.65
CA LYS A 48 8.25 -16.16 -2.35
C LYS A 48 7.18 -15.11 -2.59
N GLU A 49 5.99 -15.34 -2.06
CA GLU A 49 4.91 -14.37 -2.21
C GLU A 49 5.24 -13.04 -1.54
N PHE A 50 4.76 -11.95 -2.14
CA PHE A 50 4.74 -10.64 -1.53
C PHE A 50 3.66 -10.59 -0.46
N THR A 51 4.05 -10.21 0.76
CA THR A 51 3.17 -10.24 1.93
C THR A 51 2.73 -8.83 2.35
N SER A 52 1.73 -8.78 3.23
CA SER A 52 1.33 -7.51 3.88
C SER A 52 2.47 -6.90 4.70
N GLU A 53 3.37 -7.73 5.24
CA GLU A 53 4.53 -7.24 5.99
C GLU A 53 5.56 -6.59 5.06
N ASP A 54 5.77 -7.16 3.87
CA ASP A 54 6.60 -6.53 2.83
C ASP A 54 6.01 -5.19 2.37
N TYR A 55 4.67 -5.10 2.25
CA TYR A 55 4.00 -3.84 1.93
C TYR A 55 4.30 -2.77 2.99
N LEU A 56 4.18 -3.09 4.28
CA LEU A 56 4.44 -2.14 5.36
C LEU A 56 5.92 -1.71 5.44
N HIS A 57 6.85 -2.64 5.22
CA HIS A 57 8.28 -2.35 5.33
C HIS A 57 8.84 -1.59 4.12
N TYR A 58 8.36 -1.89 2.92
CA TYR A 58 9.00 -1.44 1.67
C TYR A 58 8.17 -0.46 0.85
N VAL A 59 6.84 -0.38 1.04
CA VAL A 59 5.95 0.38 0.14
C VAL A 59 5.17 1.47 0.88
N ASP A 60 4.57 1.13 2.02
CA ASP A 60 3.68 2.04 2.74
C ASP A 60 4.44 3.27 3.27
N GLY A 61 3.86 4.46 3.07
CA GLY A 61 4.44 5.73 3.51
C GLY A 61 5.73 6.19 2.80
N LYS A 62 6.23 5.47 1.79
CA LYS A 62 7.39 5.89 1.00
C LYS A 62 6.98 6.85 -0.14
N PRO A 63 7.76 7.93 -0.40
CA PRO A 63 7.57 8.76 -1.59
C PRO A 63 7.68 7.91 -2.85
N ARG A 64 6.82 8.19 -3.83
CA ARG A 64 6.76 7.49 -5.11
C ARG A 64 7.19 8.40 -6.24
#